data_AF-A0A7C2GYE0-F1
#
_entry.id   AF-A0A7C2GYE0-F1
#
_cell.length_a   1.000
_cell.length_b   1.000
_cell.length_c   1.000
_cell.angle_alpha   90.00
_cell.angle_beta   90.00
_cell.angle_gamma   90.00
#
_symmetry.space_group_name_H-M   'P 1'
#
loop_
_entity.id
_entity.type
_entity.pdbx_description
1 polymer ?
#
loop_
_entity_poly.entity_id
_entity_poly.type
_entity_poly.pdbx_seq_one_letter_code
_entity_poly.pdbx_strand_id
1 'polypeptide(L)'
;SKVFQVVEPKDKESLLRLLRTRELHVTDAEVLAVARELDGLAVVDDEVARKTAKVYGIAYVGTSYVLVRAVSEGIITRDRARQVVNEMISAGWRCSIESYAKIMEVLEKA
;
A
#
# COMPACT_ATOMS: atom_id res chain seq x y z
N SER A 1 -17.29 10.60 -12.76
CA SER A 1 -17.12 9.19 -12.34
C SER A 1 -16.78 9.16 -10.86
N LYS A 2 -17.17 8.12 -10.12
CA LYS A 2 -16.63 7.90 -8.78
C LYS A 2 -15.30 7.15 -8.94
N VAL A 3 -14.19 7.84 -8.68
CA VAL A 3 -12.83 7.24 -8.76
C VAL A 3 -12.58 6.32 -7.57
N PHE A 4 -13.21 6.61 -6.43
CA PHE A 4 -13.12 5.81 -5.22
C PHE A 4 -14.49 5.31 -4.78
N GLN A 5 -14.49 4.10 -4.22
CA GLN A 5 -15.65 3.51 -3.56
C GLN A 5 -15.26 3.16 -2.12
N VAL A 6 -16.08 3.61 -1.17
CA VAL A 6 -15.96 3.20 0.23
C VAL A 6 -16.66 1.86 0.38
N VAL A 7 -15.98 0.91 1.02
CA VAL A 7 -16.47 -0.45 1.28
C VAL A 7 -16.13 -0.82 2.72
N GLU A 8 -16.88 -1.77 3.26
CA GLU A 8 -16.63 -2.38 4.56
C GLU A 8 -16.38 -3.87 4.40
N PRO A 9 -15.55 -4.51 5.25
CA PRO A 9 -15.38 -5.96 5.24
C PRO A 9 -16.71 -6.67 5.49
N LYS A 10 -17.07 -7.61 4.62
CA LYS A 10 -18.28 -8.42 4.74
C LYS A 10 -18.02 -9.70 5.53
N ASP A 11 -16.84 -10.28 5.41
CA ASP A 11 -16.40 -11.46 6.15
C ASP A 11 -15.92 -11.05 7.54
N LYS A 12 -16.90 -10.94 8.46
CA LYS A 12 -16.64 -10.61 9.86
C LYS A 12 -15.79 -11.66 10.56
N GLU A 13 -15.83 -12.93 10.14
CA GLU A 13 -15.01 -13.96 10.76
C GLU A 13 -13.53 -13.75 10.41
N SER A 14 -13.21 -13.57 9.13
CA SER A 14 -11.84 -13.27 8.67
C SER A 14 -11.30 -11.99 9.33
N LEU A 15 -12.12 -10.93 9.40
CA LEU A 15 -11.76 -9.70 10.12
C LEU A 15 -11.43 -9.97 11.59
N LEU A 16 -12.25 -10.74 12.31
CA LEU A 16 -11.98 -11.11 13.70
C LEU A 16 -10.69 -11.91 13.86
N ARG A 17 -10.28 -12.72 12.87
CA ARG A 17 -8.98 -13.41 12.89
C ARG A 17 -7.83 -12.42 12.79
N LEU A 18 -7.93 -11.45 11.89
CA LEU A 18 -6.91 -10.39 11.71
C LEU A 18 -6.77 -9.55 12.99
N LEU A 19 -7.89 -9.14 13.59
CA LEU A 19 -7.93 -8.34 14.83
C LEU A 19 -7.31 -9.02 16.06
N ARG A 20 -7.10 -10.35 16.01
CA ARG A 20 -6.35 -11.08 17.05
C ARG A 20 -4.84 -10.93 16.92
N THR A 21 -4.35 -10.37 15.82
CA THR A 21 -2.93 -10.10 15.62
C THR A 21 -2.53 -8.93 16.51
N ARG A 22 -1.58 -9.17 17.41
CA ARG A 22 -1.05 -8.14 18.32
C ARG A 22 -0.51 -6.96 17.51
N GLU A 23 -0.81 -5.74 17.97
CA GLU A 23 -0.36 -4.47 17.39
C GLU A 23 -0.88 -4.15 15.99
N LEU A 24 -1.75 -5.00 15.40
CA LEU A 24 -2.41 -4.66 14.15
C LEU A 24 -3.53 -3.66 14.42
N HIS A 25 -3.49 -2.50 13.76
CA HIS A 25 -4.54 -1.51 13.86
C HIS A 25 -5.84 -2.00 13.21
N VAL A 26 -6.98 -1.56 13.73
CA VAL A 26 -8.32 -1.94 13.21
C VAL A 26 -8.44 -1.56 11.73
N THR A 27 -7.97 -0.37 11.36
CA THR A 27 -8.00 0.12 9.97
C THR A 27 -7.21 -0.78 9.02
N ASP A 28 -6.02 -1.25 9.43
CA ASP A 28 -5.22 -2.17 8.63
C ASP A 28 -5.88 -3.54 8.52
N ALA A 29 -6.48 -4.03 9.61
CA ALA A 29 -7.24 -5.28 9.59
C ALA A 29 -8.42 -5.21 8.60
N GLU A 30 -9.13 -4.09 8.56
CA GLU A 30 -10.23 -3.86 7.61
C GLU A 30 -9.73 -3.80 6.16
N VAL A 31 -8.62 -3.09 5.89
CA VAL A 31 -7.99 -3.04 4.56
C VAL A 31 -7.58 -4.44 4.09
N LEU A 32 -6.93 -5.23 4.96
CA LEU A 32 -6.52 -6.60 4.64
C LEU A 32 -7.71 -7.53 4.43
N ALA A 33 -8.77 -7.40 5.24
CA ALA A 33 -10.00 -8.18 5.07
C ALA A 33 -10.66 -7.89 3.72
N VAL A 34 -10.82 -6.61 3.37
CA VAL A 34 -11.38 -6.19 2.07
C VAL A 34 -10.51 -6.67 0.91
N ALA A 35 -9.19 -6.52 1.00
CA ALA A 35 -8.27 -6.99 -0.04
C ALA A 35 -8.42 -8.50 -0.26
N ARG A 36 -8.54 -9.29 0.81
CA ARG A 36 -8.78 -10.73 0.72
C ARG A 36 -10.13 -11.06 0.07
N GLU A 37 -11.20 -10.39 0.48
CA GLU A 37 -12.55 -10.63 -0.05
C GLU A 37 -12.66 -10.34 -1.56
N LEU A 38 -11.88 -9.37 -2.04
CA LEU A 38 -11.91 -8.90 -3.42
C LEU A 38 -10.82 -9.52 -4.31
N ASP A 39 -9.99 -10.43 -3.77
CA ASP A 39 -8.75 -10.88 -4.43
C ASP A 39 -7.90 -9.69 -4.92
N GLY A 40 -7.85 -8.65 -4.09
CA GLY A 40 -7.27 -7.35 -4.37
C GLY A 40 -5.84 -7.20 -3.85
N LEU A 41 -5.23 -6.08 -4.23
CA LEU A 41 -3.90 -5.69 -3.77
C LEU A 41 -3.99 -4.63 -2.66
N ALA A 42 -3.64 -4.99 -1.44
CA ALA A 42 -3.64 -4.06 -0.32
C ALA A 42 -2.51 -3.04 -0.42
N VAL A 43 -2.80 -1.75 -0.26
CA VAL A 43 -1.78 -0.71 -0.10
C VAL A 43 -1.63 -0.42 1.38
N VAL A 44 -0.49 -0.79 1.97
CA VAL A 44 -0.24 -0.69 3.42
C VAL A 44 1.15 -0.11 3.71
N ASP A 45 1.22 0.81 4.66
CA ASP A 45 2.46 1.49 5.07
C ASP A 45 2.97 1.06 6.46
N ASP A 46 2.15 0.36 7.24
CA ASP A 46 2.53 -0.21 8.54
C ASP A 46 3.30 -1.55 8.44
N GLU A 47 4.28 -1.75 9.32
CA GLU A 47 5.11 -2.96 9.34
C GLU A 47 4.35 -4.20 9.84
N VAL A 48 3.51 -4.05 10.87
CA VAL A 48 2.68 -5.12 11.41
C VAL A 48 1.64 -5.53 10.38
N ALA A 49 1.04 -4.57 9.66
CA ALA A 49 0.15 -4.83 8.55
C ALA A 49 0.81 -5.65 7.43
N ARG A 50 2.02 -5.27 6.98
CA ARG A 50 2.77 -6.03 5.96
C ARG A 50 3.10 -7.45 6.40
N LYS A 51 3.56 -7.63 7.65
CA LYS A 51 3.86 -8.96 8.21
C LYS A 51 2.59 -9.81 8.29
N THR A 52 1.49 -9.22 8.72
CA THR A 52 0.18 -9.88 8.79
C THR A 52 -0.28 -10.30 7.40
N ALA A 53 -0.27 -9.41 6.42
CA ALA A 53 -0.63 -9.72 5.04
C ALA A 53 0.16 -10.92 4.51
N LYS A 54 1.48 -10.93 4.74
CA LYS A 54 2.35 -12.05 4.36
C LYS A 54 1.95 -13.38 5.02
N VAL A 55 1.65 -13.37 6.32
CA VAL A 55 1.23 -14.58 7.07
C VAL A 55 -0.11 -15.12 6.56
N TYR A 56 -1.05 -14.24 6.24
CA TYR A 56 -2.39 -14.60 5.79
C TYR A 56 -2.48 -14.81 4.27
N GLY A 57 -1.37 -14.68 3.53
CA GLY A 57 -1.33 -14.87 2.08
C GLY A 57 -2.06 -13.78 1.29
N ILE A 58 -2.18 -12.58 1.86
CA ILE A 58 -2.87 -11.44 1.24
C ILE A 58 -1.84 -10.63 0.45
N ALA A 59 -2.13 -10.37 -0.82
CA ALA A 59 -1.26 -9.58 -1.68
C ALA A 59 -1.19 -8.12 -1.18
N TYR A 60 0.02 -7.57 -1.09
CA TYR A 60 0.21 -6.20 -0.61
C TYR A 60 1.37 -5.48 -1.30
N VAL A 61 1.31 -4.15 -1.27
CA VAL A 61 2.34 -3.20 -1.71
C VAL A 61 2.40 -1.99 -0.77
N GLY A 62 3.48 -1.22 -0.85
CA GLY A 62 3.60 0.06 -0.15
C GLY A 62 3.07 1.24 -0.96
N THR A 63 2.90 2.40 -0.32
CA THR A 63 2.36 3.63 -0.92
C THR A 63 3.04 4.05 -2.22
N SER A 64 4.37 3.89 -2.32
CA SER A 64 5.14 4.27 -3.52
C SER A 64 4.76 3.46 -4.77
N TYR A 65 4.16 2.28 -4.61
CA TYR A 65 3.68 1.47 -5.73
C TYR A 65 2.69 2.22 -6.61
N VAL A 66 1.85 3.10 -6.03
CA VAL A 66 0.88 3.90 -6.79
C VAL A 66 1.59 4.78 -7.82
N LEU A 67 2.71 5.41 -7.45
CA LEU A 67 3.50 6.25 -8.34
C LEU A 67 4.22 5.42 -9.41
N VAL A 68 4.82 4.30 -9.02
CA VAL A 68 5.49 3.38 -9.95
C VAL A 68 4.50 2.85 -10.99
N ARG A 69 3.31 2.44 -10.55
CA ARG A 69 2.25 1.94 -11.44
C ARG A 69 1.75 3.04 -12.38
N ALA A 70 1.57 4.26 -11.88
CA ALA A 70 1.17 5.39 -12.71
C ALA A 70 2.22 5.71 -13.80
N VAL A 71 3.51 5.51 -13.53
CA VAL A 71 4.57 5.61 -14.55
C VAL A 71 4.47 4.46 -15.55
N SER A 72 4.35 3.21 -15.10
CA SER A 72 4.28 2.05 -15.99
C SER A 72 3.04 2.06 -16.90
N GLU A 73 1.96 2.67 -16.44
CA GLU A 73 0.71 2.86 -17.21
C GLU A 73 0.73 4.15 -18.05
N GLY A 74 1.83 4.92 -18.04
CA GLY A 74 1.99 6.14 -18.84
C GLY A 74 1.14 7.32 -18.38
N ILE A 75 0.59 7.29 -17.16
CA ILE A 75 -0.26 8.34 -16.57
C ILE A 75 0.58 9.54 -16.14
N ILE A 76 1.78 9.31 -15.61
CA ILE A 76 2.75 10.35 -15.24
C ILE A 76 4.15 10.01 -15.76
N THR A 77 5.00 11.00 -15.95
CA THR A 77 6.41 10.78 -16.32
C THR A 77 7.24 10.32 -15.12
N ARG A 78 8.38 9.67 -15.39
CA ARG A 78 9.37 9.30 -14.37
C ARG A 78 9.82 10.50 -13.55
N ASP A 79 10.09 11.63 -14.20
CA ASP A 79 10.51 12.86 -13.52
C ASP A 79 9.42 13.42 -12.60
N ARG A 80 8.16 13.37 -13.04
CA ARG A 80 7.05 13.78 -12.18
C ARG A 80 6.91 12.85 -10.98
N ALA A 81 7.06 11.54 -11.16
CA ALA A 81 7.02 10.59 -10.05
C ALA A 81 8.14 10.85 -9.03
N ARG A 82 9.39 11.10 -9.48
CA ARG A 82 10.51 11.47 -8.60
C ARG A 82 10.21 12.74 -7.81
N GLN A 83 9.68 13.76 -8.50
CA GLN A 83 9.30 15.01 -7.86
C GLN A 83 8.25 14.77 -6.76
N VAL A 84 7.19 14.00 -7.04
CA VAL A 84 6.15 13.69 -6.06
C VAL A 84 6.69 12.92 -4.86
N VAL A 85 7.61 11.96 -5.06
CA VAL A 85 8.28 11.27 -3.92
C VAL A 85 8.99 12.27 -3.01
N ASN A 86 9.74 13.22 -3.59
CA ASN A 86 10.44 14.26 -2.83
C ASN A 86 9.47 15.20 -2.11
N GLU A 87 8.37 15.60 -2.76
CA GLU A 87 7.30 16.39 -2.16
C GLU A 87 6.66 15.65 -0.97
N MET A 88 6.37 14.35 -1.12
CA MET A 88 5.81 13.52 -0.05
C MET A 88 6.74 13.44 1.16
N ILE A 89 8.04 13.21 0.94
CA ILE A 89 9.05 13.16 2.01
C ILE A 89 9.15 14.53 2.70
N SER A 90 9.16 15.61 1.93
CA SER A 90 9.21 16.99 2.46
C SER A 90 7.96 17.33 3.28
N ALA A 91 6.81 16.73 2.94
CA ALA A 91 5.56 16.83 3.68
C ALA A 91 5.48 15.89 4.90
N GLY A 92 6.54 15.12 5.19
CA GLY A 92 6.64 14.28 6.38
C GLY A 92 6.34 12.80 6.17
N TRP A 93 6.21 12.32 4.93
CA TRP A 93 6.10 10.90 4.65
C TRP A 93 7.38 10.16 5.09
N ARG A 94 7.23 9.19 5.98
CA ARG A 94 8.34 8.39 6.49
C ARG A 94 8.86 7.47 5.41
N CYS A 95 10.04 7.79 4.89
CA CYS A 95 10.74 6.99 3.90
C CYS A 95 12.19 6.83 4.35
N SER A 96 12.66 5.59 4.51
CA SER A 96 14.06 5.34 4.80
C SER A 96 14.92 5.64 3.56
N ILE A 97 16.21 5.87 3.75
CA ILE A 97 17.15 6.12 2.64
C ILE A 97 17.18 4.91 1.68
N GLU A 98 17.12 3.69 2.21
CA GLU A 98 17.07 2.46 1.44
C GLU A 98 15.78 2.34 0.63
N SER A 99 14.65 2.73 1.24
CA SER A 99 13.35 2.75 0.56
C SER A 99 13.34 3.77 -0.58
N TYR A 100 13.89 4.97 -0.32
CA TYR A 100 14.04 6.00 -1.33
C TYR A 100 14.90 5.53 -2.50
N ALA A 101 16.09 5.00 -2.23
CA ALA A 101 17.00 4.49 -3.25
C ALA A 101 16.33 3.41 -4.11
N LYS A 102 15.59 2.49 -3.48
CA LYS A 102 14.86 1.45 -4.19
C LYS A 102 13.73 2.00 -5.07
N ILE A 103 13.00 3.01 -4.60
CA ILE A 103 11.97 3.68 -5.40
C ILE A 103 12.61 4.33 -6.64
N MET A 104 13.72 5.05 -6.46
CA MET A 104 14.44 5.70 -7.57
C MET A 104 14.94 4.68 -8.60
N GLU A 105 15.53 3.57 -8.15
CA GLU A 105 15.99 2.48 -9.02
C GLU A 105 14.83 1.89 -9.84
N VAL A 106 13.67 1.66 -9.20
CA VAL A 106 12.49 1.14 -9.89
C VAL A 106 11.96 2.15 -10.91
N LEU A 107 11.90 3.44 -10.57
CA LEU A 107 11.44 4.49 -11.49
C LEU A 107 12.37 4.69 -12.70
N GLU A 108 13.67 4.42 -12.57
CA GLU A 108 14.60 4.44 -13.71
C GLU A 108 14.34 3.31 -14.71
N LYS A 109 13.87 2.17 -14.21
CA LYS A 109 13.62 0.95 -14.99
C LYS A 109 12.18 0.86 -15.53
N ALA A 110 11.22 1.55 -14.90
CA ALA A 110 9.78 1.48 -15.18
C ALA A 110 9.36 2.15 -16.50
#